data_AF-A0A2S3WXS5-F1
#
_entry.id   AF-A0A2S3WXS5-F1
#
_cell.length_a   1.000
_cell.length_b   1.000
_cell.length_c   1.000
_cell.angle_alpha   90.00
_cell.angle_beta   90.00
_cell.angle_gamma   90.00
#
_symmetry.space_group_name_H-M   'P 1'
#
loop_
_entity.id
_entity.type
_entity.pdbx_description
1 polymer ?
#
loop_
_entity_poly.entity_id
_entity_poly.type
_entity_poly.pdbx_seq_one_letter_code
_entity_poly.pdbx_strand_id
1 'polypeptide(L)'
;MQYDNPVAELQDHLAASSLSATTVDAISSLLGLDAEGATVNVATFDGVNLVLPEGGNANVVTGVVVGAQHDQVVVDLTAAQAAGANTFILESDANLVVNVPTPAAQVATLAATGQVDQIVTTGNGDDLITVAGDQNVFIDAGNGNDTIITGNGNNTVVAGAGNNYVKTGSGTDTVILSGSNHADVVDTGEGFDVVQLDGARGDYNFAVGNNYSVNLTGNQTALISNAEFLTFANGDTVALAHSEAEATVLRMYEGLLGRDVDANGAQNYASELAAGTSLQDLANSFLNSAEFSNTVSAVDINELYQALLGRDAEEAGLSNWQAELAKGVSLTDIAAAISTSAEAQALNESNADFVSNLYSNVLGREVEAEGLNSWVNLLFNGTSRADVAKAIVGSEEAGNKSNSDFIDALYQSALGRDAEEAGKAGWMAALENGGTHADVALGIVGSAEAANHIDNVVVLHGQV
;
A
#
# COMPACT_ATOMS: atom_id res chain seq x y z
N MET A 1 -42.22 -32.02 3.21
CA MET A 1 -40.86 -32.40 2.84
C MET A 1 -40.08 -31.12 2.89
N GLN A 2 -39.31 -30.93 3.96
CA GLN A 2 -38.34 -29.85 4.02
C GLN A 2 -37.36 -30.19 2.90
N TYR A 3 -37.27 -29.34 1.88
CA TYR A 3 -36.21 -29.49 0.90
C TYR A 3 -34.92 -29.31 1.69
N ASP A 4 -34.14 -30.38 1.80
CA ASP A 4 -32.74 -30.33 2.20
C ASP A 4 -32.11 -29.21 1.39
N ASN A 5 -31.69 -28.15 2.06
CA ASN A 5 -31.08 -26.98 1.43
C ASN A 5 -29.67 -26.84 2.00
N PRO A 6 -28.71 -27.62 1.48
CA PRO A 6 -27.35 -27.70 2.04
C PRO A 6 -26.64 -26.35 2.13
N VAL A 7 -26.99 -25.39 1.25
CA VAL A 7 -26.45 -24.03 1.30
C VAL A 7 -26.92 -23.30 2.55
N ALA A 8 -28.22 -23.35 2.86
CA ALA A 8 -28.76 -22.72 4.05
C ALA A 8 -28.24 -23.39 5.33
N GLU A 9 -28.11 -24.71 5.34
CA GLU A 9 -27.56 -25.44 6.49
C GLU A 9 -26.08 -25.08 6.73
N LEU A 10 -25.28 -24.95 5.67
CA LEU A 10 -23.90 -24.49 5.79
C LEU A 10 -23.83 -23.04 6.27
N GLN A 11 -24.65 -22.14 5.74
CA GLN A 11 -24.70 -20.74 6.18
C GLN A 11 -25.11 -20.64 7.66
N ASP A 12 -26.08 -21.43 8.11
CA ASP A 12 -26.47 -21.52 9.52
C ASP A 12 -25.31 -22.06 10.38
N HIS A 13 -24.55 -23.04 9.89
CA HIS A 13 -23.35 -23.56 10.58
C HIS A 13 -22.25 -22.50 10.70
N LEU A 14 -21.95 -21.77 9.62
CA LEU A 14 -20.97 -20.68 9.62
C LEU A 14 -21.40 -19.53 10.54
N ALA A 15 -22.69 -19.23 10.61
CA ALA A 15 -23.22 -18.22 11.53
C ALA A 15 -23.19 -18.65 13.01
N ALA A 16 -23.12 -19.96 13.26
CA ALA A 16 -23.06 -20.53 14.61
C ALA A 16 -21.64 -20.87 15.08
N SER A 17 -20.65 -20.88 14.18
CA SER A 17 -19.27 -21.18 14.51
C SER A 17 -18.56 -19.98 15.17
N SER A 18 -17.35 -20.22 15.68
CA SER A 18 -16.46 -19.18 16.21
C SER A 18 -15.55 -18.57 15.15
N LEU A 19 -15.77 -18.87 13.87
CA LEU A 19 -14.94 -18.37 12.77
C LEU A 19 -15.02 -16.85 12.65
N SER A 20 -13.91 -16.25 12.24
CA SER A 20 -13.88 -14.80 11.98
C SER A 20 -14.75 -14.42 10.77
N ALA A 21 -15.19 -13.17 10.70
CA ALA A 21 -15.92 -12.67 9.53
C ALA A 21 -15.10 -12.83 8.24
N THR A 22 -13.79 -12.55 8.31
CA THR A 22 -12.85 -12.75 7.19
C THR A 22 -12.84 -14.20 6.71
N THR A 23 -12.84 -15.15 7.63
CA THR A 23 -12.85 -16.60 7.30
C THR A 23 -14.17 -17.02 6.67
N VAL A 24 -15.31 -16.54 7.19
CA VAL A 24 -16.64 -16.79 6.63
C VAL A 24 -16.78 -16.19 5.23
N ASP A 25 -16.25 -14.99 5.00
CA ASP A 25 -16.25 -14.32 3.70
C ASP A 25 -15.39 -15.09 2.68
N ALA A 26 -14.21 -15.58 3.09
CA ALA A 26 -13.36 -16.42 2.26
C ALA A 26 -14.07 -17.72 1.84
N ILE A 27 -14.74 -18.39 2.78
CA ILE A 27 -15.54 -19.60 2.53
C ILE A 27 -16.68 -19.30 1.55
N SER A 28 -17.42 -18.21 1.79
CA SER A 28 -18.57 -17.82 0.97
C SER A 28 -18.16 -17.48 -0.45
N SER A 29 -17.02 -16.79 -0.62
CA SER A 29 -16.44 -16.44 -1.90
C SER A 29 -15.97 -17.68 -2.68
N LEU A 30 -15.18 -18.57 -2.05
CA LEU A 30 -14.69 -19.79 -2.69
C LEU A 30 -15.83 -20.71 -3.15
N LEU A 31 -16.85 -20.87 -2.32
CA LEU A 31 -17.99 -21.76 -2.60
C LEU A 31 -19.11 -21.08 -3.40
N GLY A 32 -19.02 -19.77 -3.65
CA GLY A 32 -20.02 -19.00 -4.38
C GLY A 32 -21.39 -19.00 -3.68
N LEU A 33 -21.43 -18.97 -2.35
CA LEU A 33 -22.67 -19.14 -1.56
C LEU A 33 -23.67 -18.00 -1.76
N ASP A 34 -23.21 -16.81 -2.15
CA ASP A 34 -24.06 -15.64 -2.38
C ASP A 34 -24.69 -15.60 -3.79
N ALA A 35 -24.33 -16.54 -4.67
CA ALA A 35 -24.86 -16.59 -6.03
C ALA A 35 -26.30 -17.13 -6.05
N GLU A 36 -27.14 -16.55 -6.91
CA GLU A 36 -28.50 -17.05 -7.12
C GLU A 36 -28.45 -18.49 -7.67
N GLY A 37 -29.05 -19.43 -6.93
CA GLY A 37 -29.04 -20.85 -7.29
C GLY A 37 -27.76 -21.60 -6.92
N ALA A 38 -26.96 -21.09 -5.99
CA ALA A 38 -25.79 -21.78 -5.46
C ALA A 38 -26.11 -23.22 -5.00
N THR A 39 -25.16 -24.12 -5.18
CA THR A 39 -25.25 -25.51 -4.72
C THR A 39 -23.95 -25.89 -4.04
N VAL A 40 -24.03 -26.53 -2.87
CA VAL A 40 -22.87 -27.04 -2.13
C VAL A 40 -23.13 -28.47 -1.68
N ASN A 41 -22.10 -29.32 -1.76
CA ASN A 41 -22.12 -30.65 -1.18
C ASN A 41 -21.32 -30.64 0.12
N VAL A 42 -21.98 -30.92 1.24
CA VAL A 42 -21.38 -30.93 2.58
C VAL A 42 -21.11 -32.37 2.99
N ALA A 43 -19.86 -32.68 3.34
CA ALA A 43 -19.48 -33.90 4.02
C ALA A 43 -19.26 -33.61 5.52
N THR A 44 -19.47 -34.61 6.36
CA THR A 44 -19.18 -34.51 7.80
C THR A 44 -17.99 -35.38 8.19
N PHE A 45 -17.18 -34.92 9.13
CA PHE A 45 -16.02 -35.64 9.64
C PHE A 45 -15.96 -35.58 11.17
N ASP A 46 -15.69 -36.71 11.84
CA ASP A 46 -15.64 -36.80 13.31
C ASP A 46 -14.21 -36.99 13.87
N GLY A 47 -13.18 -36.83 13.02
CA GLY A 47 -11.79 -37.15 13.35
C GLY A 47 -11.33 -38.50 12.81
N VAL A 48 -12.26 -39.41 12.46
CA VAL A 48 -11.95 -40.78 12.01
C VAL A 48 -12.76 -41.17 10.77
N ASN A 49 -14.05 -40.85 10.76
CA ASN A 49 -15.01 -41.26 9.74
C ASN A 49 -15.42 -40.06 8.91
N LEU A 50 -15.17 -40.13 7.60
CA LEU A 50 -15.72 -39.22 6.61
C LEU A 50 -17.07 -39.75 6.11
N VAL A 51 -18.12 -38.94 6.20
CA VAL A 51 -19.44 -39.24 5.64
C VAL A 51 -19.69 -38.31 4.47
N LEU A 52 -19.72 -38.90 3.26
CA LEU A 52 -20.03 -38.19 2.02
C LEU A 52 -21.54 -38.15 1.76
N PRO A 53 -22.04 -37.12 1.05
CA PRO A 53 -23.43 -37.08 0.61
C PRO A 53 -23.70 -38.14 -0.48
N GLU A 54 -24.98 -38.42 -0.77
CA GLU A 54 -25.40 -39.52 -1.69
C GLU A 54 -24.75 -39.47 -3.08
N GLY A 55 -24.31 -38.28 -3.54
CA GLY A 55 -23.61 -38.08 -4.81
C GLY A 55 -22.12 -38.48 -4.81
N GLY A 56 -21.54 -38.79 -3.63
CA GLY A 56 -20.14 -39.18 -3.49
C GLY A 56 -19.11 -38.06 -3.68
N ASN A 57 -19.56 -36.85 -4.02
CA ASN A 57 -18.71 -35.66 -4.14
C ASN A 57 -18.98 -34.72 -2.96
N ALA A 58 -17.97 -33.98 -2.53
CA ALA A 58 -18.06 -32.97 -1.50
C ALA A 58 -17.33 -31.70 -1.95
N ASN A 59 -17.83 -30.53 -1.56
CA ASN A 59 -17.15 -29.25 -1.72
C ASN A 59 -16.51 -28.82 -0.39
N VAL A 60 -17.25 -29.04 0.71
CA VAL A 60 -16.84 -28.71 2.07
C VAL A 60 -16.91 -29.94 2.97
N VAL A 61 -15.94 -30.05 3.87
CA VAL A 61 -15.98 -30.96 5.02
C VAL A 61 -16.18 -30.12 6.27
N THR A 62 -17.19 -30.44 7.06
CA THR A 62 -17.43 -29.84 8.37
C THR A 62 -17.29 -30.90 9.45
N GLY A 63 -16.76 -30.57 10.62
CA GLY A 63 -16.56 -31.59 11.63
C GLY A 63 -16.09 -31.07 12.97
N VAL A 64 -16.62 -31.66 14.04
CA VAL A 64 -16.06 -31.53 15.39
C VAL A 64 -15.24 -32.77 15.66
N VAL A 65 -13.92 -32.61 15.74
CA VAL A 65 -12.98 -33.67 16.09
C VAL A 65 -12.92 -33.78 17.60
N VAL A 66 -13.35 -34.94 18.12
CA VAL A 66 -13.42 -35.15 19.57
C VAL A 66 -12.04 -35.40 20.14
N GLY A 67 -11.63 -34.58 21.10
CA GLY A 67 -10.44 -34.79 21.93
C GLY A 67 -10.29 -33.65 22.94
N ALA A 68 -9.51 -33.88 24.00
CA ALA A 68 -9.19 -32.85 24.99
C ALA A 68 -7.91 -32.10 24.62
N GLN A 69 -7.69 -30.95 25.27
CA GLN A 69 -6.43 -30.20 25.14
C GLN A 69 -5.22 -31.12 25.36
N HIS A 70 -4.24 -31.05 24.45
CA HIS A 70 -3.02 -31.88 24.40
C HIS A 70 -3.18 -33.31 23.87
N ASP A 71 -4.40 -33.80 23.64
CA ASP A 71 -4.57 -34.99 22.80
C ASP A 71 -4.09 -34.65 21.38
N GLN A 72 -3.40 -35.59 20.73
CA GLN A 72 -2.99 -35.41 19.34
C GLN A 72 -3.88 -36.26 18.43
N VAL A 73 -4.52 -35.62 17.44
CA VAL A 73 -5.38 -36.28 16.46
C VAL A 73 -4.84 -36.04 15.06
N VAL A 74 -4.42 -37.11 14.38
CA VAL A 74 -3.99 -37.02 12.98
C VAL A 74 -5.22 -37.05 12.08
N VAL A 75 -5.39 -36.00 11.28
CA VAL A 75 -6.53 -35.83 10.38
C VAL A 75 -6.11 -36.18 8.95
N ASP A 76 -6.67 -37.28 8.42
CA ASP A 76 -6.46 -37.70 7.04
C ASP A 76 -7.59 -37.19 6.13
N LEU A 77 -7.28 -36.17 5.32
CA LEU A 77 -8.23 -35.55 4.39
C LEU A 77 -8.18 -36.14 2.97
N THR A 78 -7.39 -37.18 2.74
CA THR A 78 -7.17 -37.76 1.40
C THR A 78 -8.47 -38.19 0.73
N ALA A 79 -9.37 -38.84 1.49
CA ALA A 79 -10.65 -39.31 0.97
C ALA A 79 -11.59 -38.14 0.62
N ALA A 80 -11.56 -37.07 1.40
CA ALA A 80 -12.36 -35.88 1.16
C ALA A 80 -11.86 -35.11 -0.09
N GLN A 81 -10.55 -34.96 -0.25
CA GLN A 81 -9.96 -34.38 -1.46
C GLN A 81 -10.29 -35.22 -2.70
N ALA A 82 -10.25 -36.55 -2.59
CA ALA A 82 -10.65 -37.43 -3.69
C ALA A 82 -12.14 -37.28 -4.08
N ALA A 83 -12.99 -36.85 -3.14
CA ALA A 83 -14.38 -36.49 -3.39
C ALA A 83 -14.56 -35.05 -3.92
N GLY A 84 -13.47 -34.30 -4.10
CA GLY A 84 -13.48 -32.93 -4.63
C GLY A 84 -13.53 -31.82 -3.58
N ALA A 85 -13.41 -32.15 -2.29
CA ALA A 85 -13.48 -31.13 -1.25
C ALA A 85 -12.23 -30.25 -1.26
N ASN A 86 -12.44 -28.94 -1.19
CA ASN A 86 -11.39 -27.93 -1.10
C ASN A 86 -11.58 -26.98 0.10
N THR A 87 -12.65 -27.14 0.87
CA THR A 87 -12.89 -26.40 2.12
C THR A 87 -12.97 -27.39 3.27
N PHE A 88 -12.16 -27.21 4.30
CA PHE A 88 -12.13 -28.06 5.49
C PHE A 88 -12.34 -27.20 6.73
N ILE A 89 -13.47 -27.38 7.40
CA ILE A 89 -13.84 -26.69 8.63
C ILE A 89 -13.79 -27.71 9.76
N LEU A 90 -12.69 -27.70 10.51
CA LEU A 90 -12.41 -28.65 11.58
C LEU A 90 -12.40 -27.92 12.92
N GLU A 91 -13.33 -28.26 13.81
CA GLU A 91 -13.36 -27.71 15.16
C GLU A 91 -12.85 -28.76 16.15
N SER A 92 -11.98 -28.38 17.07
CA SER A 92 -11.36 -29.29 18.04
C SER A 92 -10.79 -28.54 19.23
N ASP A 93 -10.86 -29.14 20.43
CA ASP A 93 -10.02 -28.71 21.56
C ASP A 93 -8.70 -29.49 21.64
N ALA A 94 -8.56 -30.57 20.86
CA ALA A 94 -7.33 -31.35 20.72
C ALA A 94 -6.42 -30.81 19.62
N ASN A 95 -5.13 -31.13 19.74
CA ASN A 95 -4.07 -30.74 18.81
C ASN A 95 -4.19 -31.57 17.52
N LEU A 96 -4.63 -30.94 16.45
CA LEU A 96 -4.79 -31.56 15.15
C LEU A 96 -3.47 -31.60 14.40
N VAL A 97 -3.18 -32.73 13.77
CA VAL A 97 -2.12 -32.83 12.75
C VAL A 97 -2.82 -32.97 11.41
N VAL A 98 -2.97 -31.83 10.72
CA VAL A 98 -3.67 -31.71 9.45
C VAL A 98 -2.65 -31.70 8.32
N ASN A 99 -2.68 -32.72 7.47
CA ASN A 99 -1.84 -32.78 6.28
C ASN A 99 -2.71 -32.78 5.02
N VAL A 100 -2.57 -31.72 4.22
CA VAL A 100 -3.30 -31.52 2.97
C VAL A 100 -2.31 -31.68 1.81
N PRO A 101 -2.24 -32.87 1.18
CA PRO A 101 -1.34 -33.09 0.05
C PRO A 101 -1.81 -32.32 -1.19
N THR A 102 -0.89 -32.17 -2.15
CA THR A 102 -1.16 -31.60 -3.47
C THR A 102 -2.36 -32.27 -4.14
N PRO A 103 -3.36 -31.52 -4.62
CA PRO A 103 -4.45 -32.09 -5.38
C PRO A 103 -3.91 -32.81 -6.63
N ALA A 104 -4.27 -34.08 -6.81
CA ALA A 104 -3.78 -34.91 -7.91
C ALA A 104 -4.13 -34.39 -9.33
N ALA A 105 -4.94 -33.33 -9.43
CA ALA A 105 -5.50 -32.82 -10.68
C ALA A 105 -5.09 -31.37 -11.05
N GLN A 106 -4.31 -30.65 -10.23
CA GLN A 106 -3.98 -29.24 -10.46
C GLN A 106 -2.53 -28.98 -10.92
N VAL A 107 -1.89 -29.95 -11.58
CA VAL A 107 -0.64 -29.68 -12.35
C VAL A 107 -1.00 -29.00 -13.67
N ALA A 108 -1.57 -27.79 -13.60
CA ALA A 108 -1.85 -26.98 -14.77
C ALA A 108 -1.93 -25.50 -14.40
N THR A 109 -0.78 -24.82 -14.50
CA THR A 109 -0.67 -23.40 -14.89
C THR A 109 -1.84 -22.52 -14.44
N LEU A 110 -1.99 -22.30 -13.13
CA LEU A 110 -2.78 -21.17 -12.67
C LEU A 110 -1.94 -19.92 -12.94
N ALA A 111 -2.37 -19.12 -13.91
CA ALA A 111 -2.06 -17.70 -13.86
C ALA A 111 -2.66 -17.18 -12.55
N ALA A 112 -1.83 -16.57 -11.71
CA ALA A 112 -2.17 -16.03 -10.40
C ALA A 112 -3.35 -15.06 -10.47
N THR A 113 -4.56 -15.58 -10.46
CA THR A 113 -5.74 -14.85 -9.98
C THR A 113 -5.65 -14.92 -8.47
N GLY A 114 -5.76 -13.80 -7.75
CA GLY A 114 -5.77 -13.77 -6.27
C GLY A 114 -6.99 -14.44 -5.63
N GLN A 115 -7.60 -15.42 -6.30
CA GLN A 115 -8.70 -16.23 -5.81
C GLN A 115 -8.13 -17.37 -4.97
N VAL A 116 -8.69 -17.57 -3.78
CA VAL A 116 -8.38 -18.72 -2.91
C VAL A 116 -8.85 -20.00 -3.57
N ASP A 117 -8.02 -21.04 -3.60
CA ASP A 117 -8.33 -22.36 -4.16
C ASP A 117 -8.75 -23.37 -3.09
N GLN A 118 -8.24 -23.19 -1.87
CA GLN A 118 -8.39 -24.13 -0.76
C GLN A 118 -8.49 -23.41 0.58
N ILE A 119 -9.36 -23.89 1.47
CA ILE A 119 -9.54 -23.35 2.83
C ILE A 119 -9.36 -24.46 3.86
N VAL A 120 -8.61 -24.17 4.92
CA VAL A 120 -8.47 -25.04 6.10
C VAL A 120 -8.71 -24.19 7.34
N THR A 121 -9.64 -24.61 8.19
CA THR A 121 -9.81 -24.02 9.52
C THR A 121 -9.62 -25.08 10.60
N THR A 122 -8.99 -24.71 11.70
CA THR A 122 -8.84 -25.56 12.89
C THR A 122 -9.44 -24.88 14.14
N GLY A 123 -9.10 -25.37 15.34
CA GLY A 123 -9.87 -25.13 16.57
C GLY A 123 -9.10 -24.39 17.66
N ASN A 124 -9.19 -24.88 18.90
CA ASN A 124 -8.49 -24.33 20.07
C ASN A 124 -7.21 -25.11 20.45
N GLY A 125 -6.86 -26.13 19.65
CA GLY A 125 -5.71 -27.00 19.90
C GLY A 125 -4.41 -26.34 19.48
N ASP A 126 -3.26 -26.85 19.97
CA ASP A 126 -1.97 -26.47 19.38
C ASP A 126 -1.78 -27.31 18.09
N ASP A 127 -2.22 -26.76 16.96
CA ASP A 127 -2.39 -27.49 15.71
C ASP A 127 -1.12 -27.48 14.85
N LEU A 128 -0.87 -28.57 14.12
CA LEU A 128 0.13 -28.66 13.06
C LEU A 128 -0.60 -28.76 11.73
N ILE A 129 -0.57 -27.68 10.96
CA ILE A 129 -1.21 -27.58 9.65
C ILE A 129 -0.13 -27.54 8.58
N THR A 130 -0.17 -28.50 7.67
CA THR A 130 0.73 -28.54 6.50
C THR A 130 -0.08 -28.68 5.24
N VAL A 131 0.00 -27.68 4.37
CA VAL A 131 -0.64 -27.68 3.06
C VAL A 131 0.43 -27.61 1.98
N ALA A 132 0.51 -28.62 1.13
CA ALA A 132 1.51 -28.70 0.07
C ALA A 132 0.92 -28.32 -1.30
N GLY A 133 1.75 -27.74 -2.16
CA GLY A 133 1.43 -27.47 -3.56
C GLY A 133 1.65 -26.03 -3.97
N ASP A 134 1.01 -25.64 -5.07
CA ASP A 134 1.14 -24.31 -5.69
C ASP A 134 -0.20 -23.54 -5.71
N GLN A 135 -1.20 -24.05 -5.00
CA GLN A 135 -2.54 -23.47 -4.92
C GLN A 135 -2.58 -22.32 -3.91
N ASN A 136 -3.46 -21.34 -4.11
CA ASN A 136 -3.67 -20.28 -3.14
C ASN A 136 -4.50 -20.81 -1.95
N VAL A 137 -3.92 -20.84 -0.76
CA VAL A 137 -4.60 -21.38 0.43
C VAL A 137 -5.02 -20.26 1.38
N PHE A 138 -6.21 -20.38 1.98
CA PHE A 138 -6.58 -19.61 3.17
C PHE A 138 -6.60 -20.54 4.39
N ILE A 139 -5.83 -20.22 5.42
CA ILE A 139 -5.78 -20.98 6.67
C ILE A 139 -6.26 -20.09 7.81
N ASP A 140 -7.13 -20.61 8.67
CA ASP A 140 -7.46 -20.04 9.97
C ASP A 140 -7.19 -21.07 11.06
N ALA A 141 -6.11 -20.88 11.81
CA ALA A 141 -5.68 -21.87 12.81
C ALA A 141 -6.45 -21.77 14.14
N GLY A 142 -7.22 -20.70 14.36
CA GLY A 142 -8.05 -20.55 15.56
C GLY A 142 -7.28 -20.07 16.80
N ASN A 143 -7.39 -20.79 17.92
CA ASN A 143 -6.62 -20.49 19.13
C ASN A 143 -5.64 -21.63 19.37
N GLY A 144 -4.49 -21.35 19.96
CA GLY A 144 -3.47 -22.36 20.22
C GLY A 144 -2.09 -21.84 19.86
N ASN A 145 -1.07 -22.63 20.16
CA ASN A 145 0.28 -22.39 19.64
C ASN A 145 0.45 -23.22 18.37
N ASP A 146 0.09 -22.62 17.24
CA ASP A 146 -0.04 -23.35 15.99
C ASP A 146 1.26 -23.37 15.19
N THR A 147 1.49 -24.46 14.46
CA THR A 147 2.56 -24.60 13.48
C THR A 147 1.94 -24.74 12.11
N ILE A 148 2.10 -23.72 11.27
CA ILE A 148 1.43 -23.58 9.98
C ILE A 148 2.50 -23.54 8.88
N ILE A 149 2.42 -24.46 7.94
CA ILE A 149 3.33 -24.55 6.80
C ILE A 149 2.52 -24.64 5.51
N THR A 150 2.64 -23.64 4.64
CA THR A 150 2.03 -23.65 3.30
C THR A 150 3.05 -23.98 2.22
N GLY A 151 2.54 -24.29 1.03
CA GLY A 151 3.33 -24.43 -0.20
C GLY A 151 3.50 -23.10 -0.90
N ASN A 152 3.72 -23.15 -2.22
CA ASN A 152 3.72 -21.97 -3.08
C ASN A 152 2.28 -21.48 -3.32
N GLY A 153 2.16 -20.40 -4.08
CA GLY A 153 0.88 -19.72 -4.32
C GLY A 153 0.75 -18.51 -3.40
N ASN A 154 -0.27 -17.69 -3.65
CA ASN A 154 -0.57 -16.52 -2.83
C ASN A 154 -1.45 -16.97 -1.67
N ASN A 155 -0.84 -17.28 -0.53
CA ASN A 155 -1.53 -17.81 0.64
C ASN A 155 -1.97 -16.69 1.57
N THR A 156 -3.05 -16.94 2.31
CA THR A 156 -3.49 -16.12 3.44
C THR A 156 -3.54 -16.99 4.68
N VAL A 157 -2.81 -16.61 5.73
CA VAL A 157 -2.76 -17.34 7.00
C VAL A 157 -3.23 -16.42 8.11
N VAL A 158 -4.37 -16.73 8.71
CA VAL A 158 -4.77 -16.21 10.02
C VAL A 158 -4.17 -17.16 11.06
N ALA A 159 -3.09 -16.71 11.69
CA ALA A 159 -2.37 -17.52 12.67
C ALA A 159 -3.16 -17.73 13.96
N GLY A 160 -4.15 -16.87 14.22
CA GLY A 160 -4.98 -17.02 15.40
C GLY A 160 -4.32 -16.48 16.67
N ALA A 161 -4.84 -16.86 17.84
CA ALA A 161 -4.33 -16.40 19.13
C ALA A 161 -3.42 -17.45 19.78
N GLY A 162 -2.28 -17.01 20.31
CA GLY A 162 -1.27 -17.87 20.94
C GLY A 162 0.09 -17.62 20.29
N ASN A 163 1.10 -18.43 20.61
CA ASN A 163 2.44 -18.27 20.02
C ASN A 163 2.57 -19.18 18.80
N ASN A 164 2.57 -18.60 17.62
CA ASN A 164 2.50 -19.35 16.38
C ASN A 164 3.84 -19.42 15.66
N TYR A 165 4.04 -20.50 14.91
CA TYR A 165 5.09 -20.63 13.92
C TYR A 165 4.44 -20.69 12.54
N VAL A 166 4.65 -19.68 11.72
CA VAL A 166 4.12 -19.59 10.36
C VAL A 166 5.27 -19.64 9.38
N LYS A 167 5.16 -20.54 8.40
CA LYS A 167 6.04 -20.58 7.24
C LYS A 167 5.24 -20.69 5.97
N THR A 168 5.40 -19.73 5.06
CA THR A 168 4.84 -19.81 3.72
C THR A 168 5.91 -20.08 2.66
N GLY A 169 5.48 -20.26 1.41
CA GLY A 169 6.31 -20.72 0.30
C GLY A 169 6.74 -19.59 -0.62
N SER A 170 6.59 -19.79 -1.93
CA SER A 170 6.74 -18.69 -2.89
C SER A 170 5.38 -18.13 -3.30
N GLY A 171 5.28 -16.83 -3.57
CA GLY A 171 4.04 -16.17 -3.94
C GLY A 171 3.92 -14.81 -3.27
N THR A 172 2.76 -14.17 -3.38
CA THR A 172 2.43 -13.02 -2.54
C THR A 172 1.59 -13.52 -1.39
N ASP A 173 2.22 -13.74 -0.25
CA ASP A 173 1.59 -14.27 0.94
C ASP A 173 1.11 -13.15 1.88
N THR A 174 0.05 -13.44 2.63
CA THR A 174 -0.47 -12.55 3.69
C THR A 174 -0.58 -13.34 4.99
N VAL A 175 0.12 -12.90 6.03
CA VAL A 175 0.04 -13.50 7.37
C VAL A 175 -0.59 -12.51 8.33
N ILE A 176 -1.66 -12.92 9.01
CA ILE A 176 -2.40 -12.10 9.97
C ILE A 176 -2.13 -12.66 11.36
N LEU A 177 -1.45 -11.87 12.19
CA LEU A 177 -1.19 -12.17 13.59
C LEU A 177 -2.29 -11.54 14.45
N SER A 178 -2.76 -12.27 15.45
CA SER A 178 -3.91 -11.85 16.25
C SER A 178 -3.83 -12.33 17.70
N GLY A 179 -4.66 -11.73 18.55
CA GLY A 179 -4.78 -12.15 19.95
C GLY A 179 -4.09 -11.21 20.92
N SER A 180 -3.58 -11.77 22.02
CA SER A 180 -2.93 -10.99 23.07
C SER A 180 -1.81 -11.80 23.72
N ASN A 181 -0.69 -11.14 24.05
CA ASN A 181 0.49 -11.75 24.69
C ASN A 181 1.11 -12.89 23.86
N HIS A 182 1.17 -12.73 22.55
CA HIS A 182 1.82 -13.68 21.64
C HIS A 182 3.29 -13.38 21.39
N ALA A 183 3.98 -14.43 20.94
CA ALA A 183 5.37 -14.47 20.53
C ALA A 183 5.47 -15.30 19.25
N ASP A 184 5.10 -14.68 18.14
CA ASP A 184 5.03 -15.35 16.84
C ASP A 184 6.39 -15.39 16.13
N VAL A 185 6.58 -16.42 15.31
CA VAL A 185 7.70 -16.54 14.38
C VAL A 185 7.13 -16.74 12.99
N VAL A 186 7.45 -15.83 12.07
CA VAL A 186 6.91 -15.78 10.72
C VAL A 186 8.05 -15.76 9.70
N ASP A 187 8.02 -16.69 8.76
CA ASP A 187 8.88 -16.74 7.58
C ASP A 187 8.00 -16.79 6.33
N THR A 188 7.89 -15.67 5.60
CA THR A 188 6.97 -15.60 4.45
C THR A 188 7.55 -16.13 3.14
N GLY A 189 8.82 -16.54 3.14
CA GLY A 189 9.42 -17.18 1.99
C GLY A 189 9.80 -16.23 0.86
N GLU A 190 9.49 -16.58 -0.40
CA GLU A 190 9.90 -15.79 -1.57
C GLU A 190 8.70 -15.06 -2.18
N GLY A 191 8.83 -13.76 -2.43
CA GLY A 191 7.86 -13.03 -3.22
C GLY A 191 7.66 -11.63 -2.68
N PHE A 192 6.41 -11.16 -2.63
CA PHE A 192 6.08 -9.90 -1.98
C PHE A 192 5.03 -10.19 -0.94
N ASP A 193 5.41 -10.11 0.32
CA ASP A 193 4.61 -10.62 1.42
C ASP A 193 4.20 -9.53 2.40
N VAL A 194 3.01 -9.72 2.95
CA VAL A 194 2.41 -8.79 3.90
C VAL A 194 2.19 -9.50 5.23
N VAL A 195 2.67 -8.91 6.32
CA VAL A 195 2.31 -9.34 7.68
C VAL A 195 1.44 -8.27 8.35
N GLN A 196 0.21 -8.63 8.69
CA GLN A 196 -0.70 -7.78 9.46
C GLN A 196 -0.54 -8.05 10.95
N LEU A 197 -0.33 -6.99 11.71
CA LEU A 197 -0.29 -7.02 13.16
C LEU A 197 -1.58 -6.48 13.78
N ASP A 198 -1.90 -7.00 14.95
CA ASP A 198 -3.11 -6.71 15.72
C ASP A 198 -3.06 -5.42 16.56
N GLY A 199 -1.88 -4.83 16.74
CA GLY A 199 -1.65 -3.54 17.42
C GLY A 199 -1.46 -2.35 16.48
N ALA A 200 -1.31 -1.15 17.06
CA ALA A 200 -0.89 0.03 16.31
C ALA A 200 0.63 0.05 16.13
N ARG A 201 1.15 0.73 15.11
CA ARG A 201 2.61 0.86 14.89
C ARG A 201 3.37 1.36 16.12
N GLY A 202 2.78 2.29 16.89
CA GLY A 202 3.37 2.81 18.12
C GLY A 202 3.54 1.78 19.26
N ASP A 203 2.92 0.61 19.17
CA ASP A 203 2.99 -0.44 20.20
C ASP A 203 4.24 -1.32 20.07
N TYR A 204 4.98 -1.21 18.96
CA TYR A 204 6.11 -2.08 18.62
C TYR A 204 7.43 -1.29 18.51
N ASN A 205 8.49 -1.86 19.07
CA ASN A 205 9.87 -1.46 18.81
C ASN A 205 10.48 -2.42 17.79
N PHE A 206 11.22 -1.85 16.83
CA PHE A 206 11.81 -2.57 15.71
C PHE A 206 13.29 -2.82 15.99
N ALA A 207 13.70 -4.08 15.97
CA ALA A 207 15.10 -4.47 16.01
C ALA A 207 15.44 -5.30 14.77
N VAL A 208 16.16 -4.69 13.82
CA VAL A 208 16.60 -5.37 12.60
C VAL A 208 17.59 -6.49 12.95
N GLY A 209 17.35 -7.67 12.40
CA GLY A 209 18.19 -8.85 12.51
C GLY A 209 18.94 -9.17 11.22
N ASN A 210 19.52 -10.37 11.18
CA ASN A 210 20.15 -10.93 9.97
C ASN A 210 19.12 -11.74 9.17
N ASN A 211 19.46 -12.13 7.93
CA ASN A 211 18.59 -12.93 7.06
C ASN A 211 17.23 -12.24 6.80
N TYR A 212 17.27 -10.94 6.51
CA TYR A 212 16.10 -10.15 6.21
C TYR A 212 15.00 -10.29 7.26
N SER A 213 15.41 -10.21 8.53
CA SER A 213 14.50 -10.34 9.66
C SER A 213 14.37 -9.05 10.45
N VAL A 214 13.20 -8.88 11.05
CA VAL A 214 12.91 -7.85 12.03
C VAL A 214 12.30 -8.50 13.26
N ASN A 215 12.84 -8.16 14.43
CA ASN A 215 12.31 -8.57 15.72
C ASN A 215 11.49 -7.43 16.30
N LEU A 216 10.19 -7.63 16.42
CA LEU A 216 9.24 -6.69 16.99
C LEU A 216 9.07 -6.99 18.47
N THR A 217 9.19 -5.97 19.31
CA THR A 217 9.06 -6.09 20.76
C THR A 217 8.12 -5.04 21.34
N GLY A 218 7.39 -5.38 22.39
CA GLY A 218 6.40 -4.49 23.00
C GLY A 218 5.51 -5.25 23.97
N ASN A 219 4.21 -4.99 23.93
CA ASN A 219 3.23 -5.83 24.65
C ASN A 219 3.09 -7.22 24.02
N GLN A 220 3.40 -7.34 22.73
CA GLN A 220 3.43 -8.57 21.96
C GLN A 220 4.74 -8.62 21.18
N THR A 221 5.16 -9.81 20.75
CA THR A 221 6.45 -9.98 20.06
C THR A 221 6.29 -10.79 18.79
N ALA A 222 7.06 -10.45 17.75
CA ALA A 222 7.10 -11.23 16.53
C ALA A 222 8.51 -11.21 15.94
N LEU A 223 9.03 -12.37 15.54
CA LEU A 223 10.19 -12.45 14.67
C LEU A 223 9.70 -12.71 13.25
N ILE A 224 9.84 -11.71 12.38
CA ILE A 224 9.37 -11.78 11.00
C ILE A 224 10.60 -11.80 10.08
N SER A 225 10.62 -12.70 9.11
CA SER A 225 11.65 -12.78 8.07
C SER A 225 11.05 -12.90 6.68
N ASN A 226 11.77 -12.33 5.71
CA ASN A 226 11.45 -12.32 4.27
C ASN A 226 10.15 -11.59 3.88
N ALA A 227 9.50 -10.87 4.80
CA ALA A 227 8.37 -10.02 4.48
C ALA A 227 8.84 -8.65 3.97
N GLU A 228 8.16 -8.11 2.97
CA GLU A 228 8.41 -6.77 2.42
C GLU A 228 7.50 -5.70 3.04
N PHE A 229 6.39 -6.09 3.66
CA PHE A 229 5.39 -5.13 4.11
C PHE A 229 4.72 -5.52 5.42
N LEU A 230 4.55 -4.53 6.30
CA LEU A 230 3.78 -4.66 7.53
C LEU A 230 2.57 -3.74 7.50
N THR A 231 1.44 -4.26 7.96
CA THR A 231 0.22 -3.47 8.20
C THR A 231 -0.18 -3.56 9.66
N PHE A 232 -0.84 -2.52 10.17
CA PHE A 232 -1.22 -2.42 11.57
C PHE A 232 -2.73 -2.23 11.68
N ALA A 233 -3.31 -2.57 12.84
CA ALA A 233 -4.76 -2.52 13.05
C ALA A 233 -5.37 -1.11 12.91
N ASN A 234 -4.55 -0.06 13.05
CA ASN A 234 -4.97 1.33 12.86
C ASN A 234 -4.81 1.84 11.41
N GLY A 235 -4.35 1.00 10.49
CA GLY A 235 -4.14 1.35 9.09
C GLY A 235 -2.74 1.91 8.78
N ASP A 236 -1.88 2.08 9.77
CA ASP A 236 -0.48 2.43 9.53
C ASP A 236 0.22 1.31 8.76
N THR A 237 1.30 1.66 8.07
CA THR A 237 2.10 0.73 7.29
C THR A 237 3.58 0.90 7.55
N VAL A 238 4.35 -0.18 7.42
CA VAL A 238 5.81 -0.13 7.41
C VAL A 238 6.32 -0.97 6.25
N ALA A 239 7.15 -0.39 5.38
CA ALA A 239 7.84 -1.14 4.35
C ALA A 239 9.17 -1.68 4.88
N LEU A 240 9.45 -2.94 4.59
CA LEU A 240 10.66 -3.66 4.95
C LEU A 240 11.53 -3.82 3.71
N ALA A 241 12.45 -2.88 3.51
CA ALA A 241 13.31 -2.83 2.34
C ALA A 241 14.50 -3.78 2.48
N HIS A 242 14.84 -4.51 1.43
CA HIS A 242 16.00 -5.41 1.37
C HIS A 242 17.30 -4.73 0.94
N SER A 243 17.23 -3.44 0.59
CA SER A 243 18.40 -2.61 0.27
C SER A 243 18.13 -1.12 0.52
N GLU A 244 19.20 -0.34 0.63
CA GLU A 244 19.08 1.13 0.68
C GLU A 244 18.49 1.74 -0.60
N ALA A 245 18.73 1.09 -1.75
CA ALA A 245 18.15 1.53 -3.02
C ALA A 245 16.62 1.40 -3.01
N GLU A 246 16.12 0.26 -2.56
CA GLU A 246 14.69 0.02 -2.37
C GLU A 246 14.09 0.98 -1.34
N ALA A 247 14.76 1.14 -0.19
CA ALA A 247 14.30 2.05 0.85
C ALA A 247 14.21 3.51 0.36
N THR A 248 15.17 3.95 -0.46
CA THR A 248 15.15 5.29 -1.04
C THR A 248 13.91 5.51 -1.91
N VAL A 249 13.53 4.52 -2.73
CA VAL A 249 12.35 4.59 -3.59
C VAL A 249 11.06 4.58 -2.75
N LEU A 250 10.98 3.71 -1.74
CA LEU A 250 9.82 3.64 -0.84
C LEU A 250 9.62 4.96 -0.07
N ARG A 251 10.71 5.60 0.36
CA ARG A 251 10.68 6.93 1.00
C ARG A 251 10.24 8.06 0.06
N MET A 252 10.25 7.86 -1.27
CA MET A 252 9.74 8.88 -2.20
C MET A 252 8.23 9.07 -2.11
N TYR A 253 7.48 8.09 -1.60
CA TYR A 253 6.05 8.29 -1.31
C TYR A 253 5.87 9.43 -0.31
N GLU A 254 6.55 9.40 0.83
CA GLU A 254 6.47 10.49 1.79
C GLU A 254 7.18 11.74 1.24
N GLY A 255 8.40 11.60 0.73
CA GLY A 255 9.21 12.72 0.25
C GLY A 255 8.56 13.53 -0.89
N LEU A 256 8.00 12.88 -1.91
CA LEU A 256 7.43 13.58 -3.08
C LEU A 256 5.91 13.68 -3.04
N LEU A 257 5.21 12.72 -2.43
CA LEU A 257 3.75 12.64 -2.46
C LEU A 257 3.10 12.98 -1.11
N GLY A 258 3.88 13.04 -0.02
CA GLY A 258 3.39 13.40 1.32
C GLY A 258 2.45 12.37 1.93
N ARG A 259 2.67 11.08 1.63
CA ARG A 259 1.92 9.97 2.21
C ARG A 259 2.77 8.73 2.38
N ASP A 260 2.30 7.83 3.23
CA ASP A 260 2.81 6.47 3.33
C ASP A 260 2.66 5.69 2.02
N VAL A 261 3.63 4.82 1.77
CA VAL A 261 3.57 3.82 0.70
C VAL A 261 2.50 2.77 1.03
N ASP A 262 1.70 2.38 0.05
CA ASP A 262 0.76 1.25 0.19
C ASP A 262 1.39 -0.06 -0.35
N ALA A 263 0.82 -1.21 0.04
CA ALA A 263 1.38 -2.52 -0.32
C ALA A 263 1.50 -2.72 -1.85
N ASN A 264 0.51 -2.29 -2.63
CA ASN A 264 0.56 -2.40 -4.09
C ASN A 264 1.66 -1.51 -4.68
N GLY A 265 1.77 -0.29 -4.16
CA GLY A 265 2.83 0.65 -4.50
C GLY A 265 4.22 0.09 -4.22
N ALA A 266 4.42 -0.49 -3.04
CA ALA A 266 5.68 -1.15 -2.67
C ALA A 266 5.98 -2.35 -3.58
N GLN A 267 5.00 -3.23 -3.83
CA GLN A 267 5.16 -4.40 -4.69
C GLN A 267 5.56 -4.02 -6.12
N ASN A 268 4.87 -3.04 -6.71
CA ASN A 268 5.17 -2.57 -8.06
C ASN A 268 6.62 -2.10 -8.16
N TYR A 269 7.08 -1.29 -7.20
CA TYR A 269 8.46 -0.78 -7.24
C TYR A 269 9.52 -1.82 -6.91
N ALA A 270 9.25 -2.73 -5.98
CA ALA A 270 10.13 -3.87 -5.73
C ALA A 270 10.35 -4.68 -7.03
N SER A 271 9.27 -4.89 -7.81
CA SER A 271 9.34 -5.57 -9.10
C SER A 271 10.14 -4.78 -10.16
N GLU A 272 9.97 -3.46 -10.23
CA GLU A 272 10.72 -2.61 -11.17
C GLU A 272 12.20 -2.54 -10.85
N LEU A 273 12.56 -2.49 -9.56
CA LEU A 273 13.94 -2.51 -9.09
C LEU A 273 14.58 -3.87 -9.35
N ALA A 274 13.87 -4.97 -9.08
CA ALA A 274 14.32 -6.32 -9.39
C ALA A 274 14.52 -6.54 -10.91
N ALA A 275 13.74 -5.86 -11.74
CA ALA A 275 13.91 -5.84 -13.20
C ALA A 275 15.12 -4.99 -13.68
N GLY A 276 15.80 -4.29 -12.76
CA GLY A 276 16.99 -3.50 -13.05
C GLY A 276 16.72 -2.06 -13.48
N THR A 277 15.52 -1.53 -13.22
CA THR A 277 15.21 -0.11 -13.44
C THR A 277 16.12 0.75 -12.57
N SER A 278 16.63 1.86 -13.13
CA SER A 278 17.53 2.73 -12.39
C SER A 278 16.77 3.58 -11.37
N LEU A 279 17.41 3.93 -10.25
CA LEU A 279 16.84 4.87 -9.27
C LEU A 279 16.44 6.22 -9.90
N GLN A 280 17.15 6.65 -10.95
CA GLN A 280 16.82 7.85 -11.70
C GLN A 280 15.48 7.72 -12.43
N ASP A 281 15.27 6.59 -13.11
CA ASP A 281 14.04 6.34 -13.86
C ASP A 281 12.85 6.17 -12.89
N LEU A 282 13.08 5.56 -11.73
CA LEU A 282 12.09 5.45 -10.66
C LEU A 282 11.73 6.83 -10.09
N ALA A 283 12.70 7.67 -9.74
CA ALA A 283 12.44 9.05 -9.32
C ALA A 283 11.66 9.84 -10.38
N ASN A 284 12.02 9.67 -11.65
CA ASN A 284 11.28 10.28 -12.75
C ASN A 284 9.84 9.73 -12.87
N SER A 285 9.58 8.47 -12.51
CA SER A 285 8.22 7.92 -12.54
C SER A 285 7.32 8.60 -11.51
N PHE A 286 7.83 8.88 -10.30
CA PHE A 286 7.14 9.70 -9.29
C PHE A 286 6.87 11.11 -9.81
N LEU A 287 7.91 11.79 -10.32
CA LEU A 287 7.80 13.18 -10.79
C LEU A 287 6.88 13.33 -12.02
N ASN A 288 6.71 12.28 -12.81
CA ASN A 288 5.79 12.27 -13.96
C ASN A 288 4.43 11.64 -13.62
N SER A 289 4.20 11.23 -12.37
CA SER A 289 2.95 10.62 -11.95
C SER A 289 1.81 11.64 -11.96
N ALA A 290 0.60 11.16 -12.20
CA ALA A 290 -0.59 11.99 -12.07
C ALA A 290 -0.75 12.52 -10.64
N GLU A 291 -0.35 11.75 -9.64
CA GLU A 291 -0.41 12.14 -8.23
C GLU A 291 0.47 13.36 -7.94
N PHE A 292 1.76 13.28 -8.28
CA PHE A 292 2.68 14.40 -8.12
C PHE A 292 2.25 15.62 -8.94
N SER A 293 1.90 15.41 -10.21
CA SER A 293 1.48 16.48 -11.11
C SER A 293 0.22 17.19 -10.63
N ASN A 294 -0.74 16.46 -10.05
CA ASN A 294 -1.96 17.04 -9.50
C ASN A 294 -1.68 17.88 -8.26
N THR A 295 -0.79 17.44 -7.38
CA THR A 295 -0.37 18.19 -6.20
C THR A 295 0.36 19.48 -6.59
N VAL A 296 1.38 19.40 -7.45
CA VAL A 296 2.15 20.57 -7.90
C VAL A 296 1.27 21.55 -8.65
N SER A 297 0.48 21.08 -9.61
CA SER A 297 -0.43 21.96 -10.37
C SER A 297 -1.48 22.63 -9.48
N ALA A 298 -1.95 21.98 -8.42
CA ALA A 298 -2.86 22.61 -7.48
C ALA A 298 -2.22 23.80 -6.75
N VAL A 299 -0.95 23.69 -6.38
CA VAL A 299 -0.18 24.80 -5.80
C VAL A 299 -0.01 25.92 -6.84
N ASP A 300 0.52 25.60 -8.02
CA ASP A 300 0.78 26.60 -9.08
C ASP A 300 -0.51 27.35 -9.49
N ILE A 301 -1.62 26.63 -9.65
CA ILE A 301 -2.91 27.24 -10.01
C ILE A 301 -3.40 28.15 -8.87
N ASN A 302 -3.28 27.73 -7.61
CA ASN A 302 -3.67 28.60 -6.49
C ASN A 302 -2.79 29.84 -6.37
N GLU A 303 -1.48 29.74 -6.61
CA GLU A 303 -0.60 30.91 -6.69
C GLU A 303 -1.05 31.88 -7.79
N LEU A 304 -1.45 31.38 -8.96
CA LEU A 304 -2.00 32.21 -10.04
C LEU A 304 -3.33 32.86 -9.66
N TYR A 305 -4.23 32.14 -8.97
CA TYR A 305 -5.49 32.71 -8.48
C TYR A 305 -5.25 33.78 -7.40
N GLN A 306 -4.32 33.56 -6.47
CA GLN A 306 -3.93 34.56 -5.49
C GLN A 306 -3.33 35.79 -6.16
N ALA A 307 -2.42 35.61 -7.12
CA ALA A 307 -1.78 36.68 -7.86
C ALA A 307 -2.74 37.52 -8.69
N LEU A 308 -3.72 36.88 -9.35
CA LEU A 308 -4.55 37.52 -10.37
C LEU A 308 -5.95 37.87 -9.87
N LEU A 309 -6.44 37.20 -8.82
CA LEU A 309 -7.79 37.33 -8.30
C LEU A 309 -7.85 37.58 -6.78
N GLY A 310 -6.74 37.44 -6.04
CA GLY A 310 -6.68 37.69 -4.60
C GLY A 310 -7.43 36.67 -3.74
N ARG A 311 -7.59 35.44 -4.23
CA ARG A 311 -8.26 34.32 -3.55
C ARG A 311 -7.74 32.99 -4.07
N ASP A 312 -8.08 31.89 -3.41
CA ASP A 312 -7.82 30.53 -3.93
C ASP A 312 -8.81 30.14 -5.04
N ALA A 313 -8.40 29.16 -5.84
CA ALA A 313 -9.27 28.50 -6.80
C ALA A 313 -10.35 27.68 -6.07
N GLU A 314 -11.57 27.73 -6.58
CA GLU A 314 -12.62 26.81 -6.15
C GLU A 314 -12.34 25.43 -6.72
N GLU A 315 -12.78 24.36 -6.04
CA GLU A 315 -12.51 22.96 -6.44
C GLU A 315 -12.84 22.68 -7.92
N ALA A 316 -13.99 23.13 -8.40
CA ALA A 316 -14.38 22.97 -9.80
C ALA A 316 -13.48 23.77 -10.76
N GLY A 317 -13.05 24.97 -10.35
CA GLY A 317 -12.14 25.80 -11.15
C GLY A 317 -10.74 25.19 -11.23
N LEU A 318 -10.23 24.70 -10.10
CA LEU A 318 -8.96 23.99 -10.01
C LEU A 318 -8.97 22.74 -10.90
N SER A 319 -9.99 21.89 -10.75
CA SER A 319 -10.13 20.65 -11.54
C SER A 319 -10.18 20.93 -13.05
N ASN A 320 -10.88 21.97 -13.47
CA ASN A 320 -10.91 22.37 -14.88
C ASN A 320 -9.52 22.76 -15.41
N TRP A 321 -8.75 23.54 -14.64
CA TRP A 321 -7.41 23.94 -15.05
C TRP A 321 -6.42 22.77 -15.06
N GLN A 322 -6.50 21.87 -14.08
CA GLN A 322 -5.72 20.62 -14.08
C GLN A 322 -6.01 19.78 -15.34
N ALA A 323 -7.28 19.71 -15.77
CA ALA A 323 -7.65 19.03 -17.00
C ALA A 323 -7.09 19.71 -18.27
N GLU A 324 -6.91 21.03 -18.26
CA GLU A 324 -6.25 21.75 -19.37
C GLU A 324 -4.73 21.55 -19.36
N LEU A 325 -4.08 21.55 -18.19
CA LEU A 325 -2.66 21.20 -18.05
C LEU A 325 -2.40 19.78 -18.59
N ALA A 326 -3.27 18.82 -18.27
CA ALA A 326 -3.19 17.46 -18.79
C ALA A 326 -3.33 17.37 -20.32
N LYS A 327 -3.93 18.37 -20.98
CA LYS A 327 -4.00 18.50 -22.45
C LYS A 327 -2.78 19.21 -23.05
N GLY A 328 -1.82 19.63 -22.23
CA GLY A 328 -0.62 20.34 -22.66
C GLY A 328 -0.78 21.86 -22.74
N VAL A 329 -1.84 22.44 -22.15
CA VAL A 329 -1.92 23.90 -21.98
C VAL A 329 -0.85 24.33 -20.98
N SER A 330 -0.16 25.44 -21.24
CA SER A 330 0.90 25.92 -20.34
C SER A 330 0.33 26.75 -19.18
N LEU A 331 1.03 26.78 -18.04
CA LEU A 331 0.71 27.69 -16.93
C LEU A 331 0.69 29.17 -17.39
N THR A 332 1.51 29.55 -18.37
CA THR A 332 1.49 30.91 -18.93
C THR A 332 0.19 31.22 -19.67
N ASP A 333 -0.38 30.24 -20.37
CA ASP A 333 -1.67 30.39 -21.04
C ASP A 333 -2.83 30.43 -20.05
N ILE A 334 -2.76 29.64 -18.98
CA ILE A 334 -3.71 29.69 -17.87
C ILE A 334 -3.66 31.06 -17.19
N ALA A 335 -2.47 31.58 -16.88
CA ALA A 335 -2.30 32.92 -16.31
C ALA A 335 -2.90 34.01 -17.21
N ALA A 336 -2.67 33.94 -18.52
CA ALA A 336 -3.32 34.85 -19.46
C ALA A 336 -4.84 34.73 -19.47
N ALA A 337 -5.38 33.50 -19.46
CA ALA A 337 -6.81 33.27 -19.44
C ALA A 337 -7.46 33.83 -18.16
N ILE A 338 -6.85 33.59 -16.99
CA ILE A 338 -7.31 34.13 -15.71
C ILE A 338 -7.26 35.67 -15.74
N SER A 339 -6.16 36.27 -16.22
CA SER A 339 -5.98 37.73 -16.27
C SER A 339 -7.01 38.47 -17.16
N THR A 340 -7.66 37.75 -18.07
CA THR A 340 -8.68 38.29 -18.98
C THR A 340 -10.09 37.84 -18.63
N SER A 341 -10.25 37.06 -17.56
CA SER A 341 -11.54 36.59 -17.06
C SER A 341 -12.46 37.76 -16.68
N ALA A 342 -13.78 37.51 -16.69
CA ALA A 342 -14.76 38.48 -16.25
C ALA A 342 -14.53 38.93 -14.79
N GLU A 343 -14.00 38.03 -13.96
CA GLU A 343 -13.66 38.31 -12.57
C GLU A 343 -12.45 39.24 -12.44
N ALA A 344 -11.36 38.97 -13.16
CA ALA A 344 -10.19 39.85 -13.20
C ALA A 344 -10.56 41.26 -13.70
N GLN A 345 -11.45 41.35 -14.69
CA GLN A 345 -11.98 42.63 -15.18
C GLN A 345 -12.85 43.35 -14.13
N ALA A 346 -13.60 42.60 -13.32
CA ALA A 346 -14.46 43.14 -12.27
C ALA A 346 -13.68 43.66 -11.06
N LEU A 347 -12.50 43.10 -10.77
CA LEU A 347 -11.62 43.58 -9.69
C LEU A 347 -11.17 45.02 -9.89
N ASN A 348 -11.05 45.48 -11.14
CA ASN A 348 -10.64 46.84 -11.50
C ASN A 348 -9.40 47.34 -10.73
N GLU A 349 -8.46 46.41 -10.53
CA GLU A 349 -7.18 46.63 -9.85
C GLU A 349 -6.30 47.65 -10.60
N SER A 350 -5.42 48.37 -9.90
CA SER A 350 -4.46 49.25 -10.58
C SER A 350 -3.38 48.46 -11.33
N ASN A 351 -2.75 49.05 -12.34
CA ASN A 351 -1.63 48.39 -13.03
C ASN A 351 -0.44 48.11 -12.10
N ALA A 352 -0.25 48.93 -11.07
CA ALA A 352 0.84 48.76 -10.13
C ALA A 352 0.58 47.56 -9.21
N ASP A 353 -0.64 47.44 -8.67
CA ASP A 353 -1.02 46.34 -7.79
C ASP A 353 -0.97 45.01 -8.56
N PHE A 354 -1.47 44.99 -9.81
CA PHE A 354 -1.47 43.81 -10.68
C PHE A 354 -0.07 43.22 -10.87
N VAL A 355 0.91 44.08 -11.15
CA VAL A 355 2.31 43.65 -11.31
C VAL A 355 2.90 43.24 -9.96
N SER A 356 2.58 43.95 -8.88
CA SER A 356 3.11 43.65 -7.54
C SER A 356 2.59 42.30 -7.01
N ASN A 357 1.34 41.97 -7.29
CA ASN A 357 0.74 40.69 -6.92
C ASN A 357 1.34 39.52 -7.72
N LEU A 358 1.62 39.71 -9.00
CA LEU A 358 2.36 38.73 -9.81
C LEU A 358 3.78 38.51 -9.26
N TYR A 359 4.51 39.56 -8.93
CA TYR A 359 5.86 39.42 -8.37
C TYR A 359 5.86 38.69 -7.02
N SER A 360 4.96 39.10 -6.11
CA SER A 360 4.92 38.51 -4.76
C SER A 360 4.52 37.03 -4.78
N ASN A 361 3.49 36.67 -5.55
CA ASN A 361 2.96 35.30 -5.56
C ASN A 361 3.74 34.39 -6.53
N VAL A 362 4.07 34.84 -7.74
CA VAL A 362 4.71 34.00 -8.77
C VAL A 362 6.23 34.01 -8.68
N LEU A 363 6.84 35.13 -8.22
CA LEU A 363 8.30 35.25 -8.09
C LEU A 363 8.79 35.22 -6.63
N GLY A 364 7.88 35.23 -5.66
CA GLY A 364 8.22 35.11 -4.23
C GLY A 364 8.92 36.35 -3.65
N ARG A 365 8.86 37.50 -4.35
CA ARG A 365 9.52 38.73 -3.90
C ARG A 365 8.76 39.98 -4.29
N GLU A 366 9.11 41.09 -3.66
CA GLU A 366 8.60 42.40 -4.05
C GLU A 366 9.24 42.88 -5.35
N VAL A 367 8.44 43.55 -6.17
CA VAL A 367 8.90 44.23 -7.40
C VAL A 367 9.64 45.51 -7.05
N GLU A 368 10.82 45.72 -7.63
CA GLU A 368 11.56 46.97 -7.45
C GLU A 368 10.88 48.13 -8.19
N ALA A 369 11.02 49.35 -7.65
CA ALA A 369 10.35 50.54 -8.21
C ALA A 369 10.65 50.78 -9.70
N GLU A 370 11.87 50.49 -10.17
CA GLU A 370 12.24 50.66 -11.58
C GLU A 370 11.59 49.59 -12.48
N GLY A 371 11.57 48.33 -12.03
CA GLY A 371 10.89 47.23 -12.73
C GLY A 371 9.39 47.46 -12.80
N LEU A 372 8.77 47.87 -11.69
CA LEU A 372 7.36 48.20 -11.61
C LEU A 372 6.97 49.31 -12.59
N ASN A 373 7.73 50.42 -12.59
CA ASN A 373 7.49 51.53 -13.51
C ASN A 373 7.61 51.10 -14.97
N SER A 374 8.53 50.18 -15.29
CA SER A 374 8.70 49.66 -16.64
C SER A 374 7.46 48.87 -17.10
N TRP A 375 6.96 47.95 -16.27
CA TRP A 375 5.74 47.20 -16.57
C TRP A 375 4.49 48.08 -16.66
N VAL A 376 4.34 49.01 -15.73
CA VAL A 376 3.22 49.96 -15.71
C VAL A 376 3.22 50.83 -16.97
N ASN A 377 4.39 51.29 -17.43
CA ASN A 377 4.50 52.03 -18.69
C ASN A 377 4.12 51.18 -19.91
N LEU A 378 4.46 49.88 -19.95
CA LEU A 378 4.03 48.98 -21.02
C LEU A 378 2.50 48.84 -21.05
N LEU A 379 1.88 48.63 -19.88
CA LEU A 379 0.42 48.55 -19.74
C LEU A 379 -0.27 49.85 -20.17
N PHE A 380 0.28 51.01 -19.82
CA PHE A 380 -0.23 52.31 -20.28
C PHE A 380 -0.11 52.51 -21.79
N ASN A 381 0.92 51.92 -22.41
CA ASN A 381 1.16 52.01 -23.85
C ASN A 381 0.46 50.89 -24.65
N GLY A 382 -0.42 50.11 -24.02
CA GLY A 382 -1.33 49.18 -24.70
C GLY A 382 -0.92 47.71 -24.67
N THR A 383 0.16 47.34 -23.98
CA THR A 383 0.43 45.93 -23.66
C THR A 383 -0.72 45.37 -22.82
N SER A 384 -1.19 44.16 -23.12
CA SER A 384 -2.29 43.56 -22.36
C SER A 384 -1.82 42.97 -21.03
N ARG A 385 -2.72 42.86 -20.05
CA ARG A 385 -2.44 42.13 -18.80
C ARG A 385 -2.11 40.66 -19.04
N ALA A 386 -2.71 40.04 -20.06
CA ALA A 386 -2.39 38.69 -20.48
C ALA A 386 -0.94 38.54 -20.92
N ASP A 387 -0.44 39.51 -21.71
CA ASP A 387 0.95 39.48 -22.18
C ASP A 387 1.93 39.70 -21.01
N VAL A 388 1.58 40.57 -20.05
CA VAL A 388 2.40 40.77 -18.83
C VAL A 388 2.39 39.53 -17.94
N ALA A 389 1.23 38.91 -17.71
CA ALA A 389 1.13 37.67 -16.94
C ALA A 389 1.94 36.54 -17.57
N LYS A 390 1.84 36.36 -18.90
CA LYS A 390 2.67 35.41 -19.65
C LYS A 390 4.15 35.68 -19.49
N ALA A 391 4.57 36.94 -19.58
CA ALA A 391 5.97 37.32 -19.49
C ALA A 391 6.56 37.05 -18.09
N ILE A 392 5.79 37.29 -17.02
CA ILE A 392 6.24 37.07 -15.64
C ILE A 392 6.22 35.57 -15.29
N VAL A 393 5.11 34.88 -15.56
CA VAL A 393 4.96 33.44 -15.25
C VAL A 393 5.91 32.57 -16.09
N GLY A 394 6.20 32.98 -17.32
CA GLY A 394 7.14 32.27 -18.21
C GLY A 394 8.60 32.70 -18.06
N SER A 395 8.92 33.50 -17.03
CA SER A 395 10.28 34.00 -16.83
C SER A 395 11.21 32.93 -16.23
N GLU A 396 12.52 33.07 -16.47
CA GLU A 396 13.54 32.25 -15.82
C GLU A 396 13.44 32.36 -14.28
N GLU A 397 13.06 33.52 -13.78
CA GLU A 397 12.89 33.78 -12.37
C GLU A 397 11.73 32.98 -11.74
N ALA A 398 10.60 32.86 -12.44
CA ALA A 398 9.49 32.00 -12.02
C ALA A 398 9.92 30.52 -11.99
N GLY A 399 10.72 30.09 -12.97
CA GLY A 399 11.31 28.75 -12.97
C GLY A 399 12.24 28.52 -11.77
N ASN A 400 13.06 29.51 -11.42
CA ASN A 400 13.93 29.44 -10.24
C ASN A 400 13.15 29.40 -8.92
N LYS A 401 12.03 30.14 -8.82
CA LYS A 401 11.12 30.02 -7.68
C LYS A 401 10.52 28.62 -7.60
N SER A 402 10.00 28.08 -8.71
CA SER A 402 9.44 26.71 -8.73
C SER A 402 10.47 25.66 -8.28
N ASN A 403 11.72 25.75 -8.76
CA ASN A 403 12.81 24.88 -8.30
C ASN A 403 13.08 25.05 -6.78
N SER A 404 13.06 26.29 -6.30
CA SER A 404 13.22 26.63 -4.89
C SER A 404 12.10 26.03 -4.03
N ASP A 405 10.85 26.11 -4.49
CA ASP A 405 9.68 25.60 -3.77
C ASP A 405 9.66 24.06 -3.76
N PHE A 406 10.08 23.43 -4.86
CA PHE A 406 10.27 21.99 -4.93
C PHE A 406 11.31 21.50 -3.91
N ILE A 407 12.44 22.21 -3.77
CA ILE A 407 13.45 21.89 -2.76
C ILE A 407 12.87 22.09 -1.35
N ASP A 408 12.19 23.19 -1.08
CA ASP A 408 11.59 23.45 0.24
C ASP A 408 10.58 22.37 0.61
N ALA A 409 9.73 21.96 -0.34
CA ALA A 409 8.76 20.89 -0.13
C ALA A 409 9.45 19.59 0.27
N LEU A 410 10.52 19.18 -0.44
CA LEU A 410 11.31 18.01 -0.10
C LEU A 410 11.96 18.09 1.28
N TYR A 411 12.46 19.25 1.69
CA TYR A 411 13.01 19.44 3.04
C TYR A 411 11.93 19.25 4.12
N GLN A 412 10.72 19.75 3.89
CA GLN A 412 9.61 19.55 4.82
C GLN A 412 9.18 18.09 4.91
N SER A 413 8.84 17.48 3.77
CA SER A 413 8.27 16.14 3.72
C SER A 413 9.30 15.06 4.05
N ALA A 414 10.52 15.18 3.52
CA ALA A 414 11.52 14.12 3.68
C ALA A 414 12.36 14.28 4.95
N LEU A 415 12.59 15.51 5.42
CA LEU A 415 13.48 15.78 6.57
C LEU A 415 12.76 16.39 7.77
N GLY A 416 11.49 16.80 7.64
CA GLY A 416 10.70 17.36 8.74
C GLY A 416 11.11 18.77 9.16
N ARG A 417 11.73 19.56 8.28
CA ARG A 417 12.26 20.89 8.61
C ARG A 417 12.38 21.83 7.41
N ASP A 418 12.55 23.12 7.70
CA ASP A 418 12.90 24.13 6.69
C ASP A 418 14.29 23.88 6.08
N ALA A 419 14.42 24.18 4.78
CA ALA A 419 15.71 24.18 4.11
C ALA A 419 16.60 25.32 4.63
N GLU A 420 17.84 24.98 4.97
CA GLU A 420 18.85 25.98 5.30
C GLU A 420 19.31 26.72 4.03
N GLU A 421 19.59 28.02 4.13
CA GLU A 421 19.99 28.85 2.98
C GLU A 421 21.14 28.24 2.18
N ALA A 422 22.17 27.73 2.87
CA ALA A 422 23.33 27.12 2.21
C ALA A 422 23.01 25.77 1.55
N GLY A 423 22.16 24.95 2.18
CA GLY A 423 21.74 23.66 1.62
C GLY A 423 20.89 23.87 0.37
N LYS A 424 19.90 24.76 0.46
CA LYS A 424 19.04 25.16 -0.66
C LYS A 424 19.85 25.75 -1.81
N ALA A 425 20.80 26.66 -1.53
CA ALA A 425 21.67 27.24 -2.55
C ALA A 425 22.52 26.17 -3.28
N GLY A 426 22.95 25.12 -2.57
CA GLY A 426 23.66 23.99 -3.17
C GLY A 426 22.81 23.23 -4.19
N TRP A 427 21.55 22.94 -3.85
CA TRP A 427 20.63 22.25 -4.76
C TRP A 427 20.21 23.13 -5.94
N MET A 428 19.97 24.42 -5.72
CA MET A 428 19.71 25.37 -6.80
C MET A 428 20.89 25.42 -7.79
N ALA A 429 22.12 25.49 -7.29
CA ALA A 429 23.31 25.43 -8.14
C ALA A 429 23.45 24.08 -8.88
N ALA A 430 22.98 22.97 -8.30
CA ALA A 430 22.98 21.68 -8.99
C ALA A 430 22.02 21.70 -10.19
N LEU A 431 20.81 22.24 -10.03
CA LEU A 431 19.84 22.41 -11.11
C LEU A 431 20.34 23.35 -12.21
N GLU A 432 20.96 24.49 -11.84
CA GLU A 432 21.58 25.41 -12.79
C GLU A 432 22.70 24.76 -13.62
N ASN A 433 23.42 23.80 -13.04
CA ASN A 433 24.49 23.05 -13.72
C ASN A 433 23.99 21.81 -14.48
N GLY A 434 22.69 21.67 -14.71
CA GLY A 434 22.08 20.61 -15.51
C GLY A 434 21.68 19.36 -14.71
N GLY A 435 21.70 19.42 -13.38
CA GLY A 435 21.03 18.44 -12.54
C GLY A 435 19.51 18.47 -12.75
N THR A 436 18.86 17.37 -12.41
CA THR A 436 17.42 17.18 -12.57
C THR A 436 16.70 17.19 -11.21
N HIS A 437 15.38 17.40 -11.20
CA HIS A 437 14.58 17.22 -9.99
C HIS A 437 14.68 15.81 -9.41
N ALA A 438 14.89 14.80 -10.26
CA ALA A 438 15.17 13.44 -9.82
C ALA A 438 16.49 13.33 -9.06
N ASP A 439 17.56 14.02 -9.49
CA ASP A 439 18.84 14.06 -8.77
C ASP A 439 18.68 14.71 -7.38
N VAL A 440 17.91 15.80 -7.30
CA VAL A 440 17.61 16.48 -6.03
C VAL A 440 16.78 15.60 -5.11
N ALA A 441 15.71 14.97 -5.63
CA ALA A 441 14.86 14.06 -4.86
C ALA A 441 15.67 12.87 -4.32
N LEU A 442 16.47 12.21 -5.16
CA LEU A 442 17.35 11.12 -4.73
C LEU A 442 18.37 11.56 -3.68
N GLY A 443 18.93 12.76 -3.84
CA GLY A 443 19.91 13.32 -2.92
C GLY A 443 19.35 13.64 -1.54
N ILE A 444 18.12 14.17 -1.47
CA ILE A 444 17.46 14.53 -0.21
C ILE A 444 16.80 13.30 0.44
N VAL A 445 15.96 12.58 -0.30
CA VAL A 445 15.17 11.43 0.20
C VAL A 445 16.05 10.21 0.49
N GLY A 446 17.15 10.04 -0.26
CA GLY A 446 18.14 8.99 -0.01
C GLY A 446 19.15 9.33 1.10
N SER A 447 19.02 10.47 1.77
CA SER A 447 19.94 10.88 2.82
C SER A 447 19.71 10.11 4.12
N ALA A 448 20.75 10.01 4.95
CA ALA A 448 20.63 9.44 6.30
C ALA A 448 19.68 10.24 7.19
N GLU A 449 19.48 11.54 6.91
CA GLU A 449 18.53 12.37 7.63
C GLU A 449 17.09 11.98 7.28
N ALA A 450 16.78 11.80 5.99
CA ALA A 450 15.49 11.30 5.54
C ALA A 450 15.20 9.90 6.10
N ALA A 451 16.20 9.02 6.16
CA ALA A 451 16.07 7.70 6.77
C ALA A 451 15.72 7.73 8.26
N ASN A 452 16.09 8.80 8.98
CA ASN A 452 15.73 8.99 10.39
C ASN A 452 14.36 9.64 10.57
N HIS A 453 13.91 10.45 9.60
CA HIS A 453 12.63 11.13 9.65
C HIS A 453 11.48 10.25 9.16
N ILE A 454 11.67 9.59 8.01
CA ILE A 454 10.71 8.66 7.40
C ILE A 454 10.96 7.26 7.99
N ASP A 455 10.46 7.03 9.21
CA ASP A 455 10.70 5.84 10.02
C ASP A 455 9.73 4.67 9.74
N ASN A 456 8.84 4.84 8.78
CA ASN A 456 7.95 3.81 8.23
C ASN A 456 8.62 2.99 7.10
N VAL A 457 9.91 3.21 6.83
CA VAL A 457 10.72 2.39 5.91
C VAL A 457 11.96 1.86 6.64
N VAL A 458 11.96 0.55 6.91
CA VAL A 458 13.02 -0.15 7.65
C VAL A 458 13.90 -0.93 6.69
N VAL A 459 15.22 -0.73 6.75
CA VAL A 459 16.18 -1.47 5.91
C VAL A 459 16.60 -2.74 6.63
N LEU A 460 16.35 -3.88 6.02
CA LEU A 460 16.77 -5.19 6.49
C LEU A 460 18.13 -5.60 5.91
N HIS A 461 18.80 -6.54 6.56
CA HIS A 461 20.13 -7.00 6.17
C HIS A 461 20.13 -8.50 5.87
N GLY A 462 20.80 -8.87 4.78
CA GLY A 462 20.98 -10.27 4.38
C GLY A 462 21.90 -11.06 5.31
N GLN A 463 22.50 -12.13 4.80
CA GLN A 463 23.49 -12.92 5.56
C GLN A 463 24.78 -12.11 5.79
N VAL A 464 25.23 -12.04 7.04
CA VAL A 464 26.53 -11.47 7.45
C VAL A 464 27.60 -12.56 7.47
#